data_AF-M1BEZ1-F1
#
_entry.id   AF-M1BEZ1-F1
#
_cell.length_a   1.000
_cell.length_b   1.000
_cell.length_c   1.000
_cell.angle_alpha   90.00
_cell.angle_beta   90.00
_cell.angle_gamma   90.00
#
_symmetry.space_group_name_H-M   'P 1'
#
loop_
_entity.id
_entity.type
_entity.pdbx_description
1 polymer ?
#
loop_
_entity_poly.entity_id
_entity_poly.type
_entity_poly.pdbx_seq_one_letter_code
_entity_poly.pdbx_strand_id
1 'polypeptide(L)'
;MKRKTELGGTFSIASWILFIGLFAALLYHIIAKRAIEMHNVRATNAPDLAAFINDLEFNITTISSMSCLHLRGLGTVVTGNPGLIDYRFAPLSTFANYSCINTTKGPTIMLKCSRCPLSRDNAYISWQFVDLPNSPAAAAGFQFNLTATDPKNKKHVSLVSGTLRNGSNFDDKPVTFRGLTPNILKFNFFPRLYHNLNDLKLIQPLLHEFLPGSSFDEISQLQASLESPNDGLINTTLYINFLSSYIVEIKDQNVMGPGE
;
A
#
# COMPACT_ATOMS: atom_id res chain seq x y z
N MET A 1 48.40 -34.29 52.87
CA MET A 1 47.62 -34.86 51.75
C MET A 1 46.55 -33.85 51.35
N LYS A 2 46.42 -33.56 50.04
CA LYS A 2 45.46 -32.68 49.32
C LYS A 2 45.60 -31.13 49.38
N ARG A 3 46.17 -30.59 48.29
CA ARG A 3 45.86 -29.28 47.65
C ARG A 3 44.36 -29.16 47.35
N LYS A 4 43.78 -27.96 47.47
CA LYS A 4 42.90 -27.28 46.48
C LYS A 4 42.22 -26.06 47.11
N THR A 5 42.63 -24.86 46.73
CA THR A 5 41.81 -23.63 46.80
C THR A 5 42.13 -22.73 45.61
N GLU A 6 41.93 -23.26 44.41
CA GLU A 6 41.72 -22.44 43.20
C GLU A 6 40.26 -21.97 43.18
N LEU A 7 39.88 -21.07 44.10
CA LEU A 7 38.54 -20.45 44.08
C LEU A 7 38.59 -18.92 43.99
N GLY A 8 39.77 -18.31 44.17
CA GLY A 8 39.94 -16.85 44.09
C GLY A 8 40.05 -16.30 42.66
N GLY A 9 40.60 -17.08 41.71
CA GLY A 9 40.77 -16.65 40.31
C GLY A 9 39.49 -16.69 39.49
N THR A 10 38.63 -17.69 39.71
CA THR A 10 37.35 -17.85 39.02
C THR A 10 36.32 -16.81 39.43
N PHE A 11 36.30 -16.39 40.71
CA PHE A 11 35.44 -15.32 41.19
C PHE A 11 35.82 -13.95 40.62
N SER A 12 37.11 -13.69 40.42
CA SER A 12 37.60 -12.44 39.81
C SER A 12 37.27 -12.36 38.32
N ILE A 13 37.48 -13.44 37.57
CA ILE A 13 37.19 -13.50 36.12
C ILE A 13 35.68 -13.46 35.85
N ALA A 14 34.87 -14.20 36.62
CA ALA A 14 33.42 -14.19 36.47
C ALA A 14 32.82 -12.81 36.77
N SER A 15 33.30 -12.12 37.81
CA SER A 15 32.90 -10.75 38.13
C SER A 15 33.26 -9.76 37.02
N TRP A 16 34.44 -9.93 36.40
CA TRP A 16 34.90 -9.11 35.29
C TRP A 16 34.04 -9.28 34.03
N ILE A 17 33.69 -10.51 33.68
CA ILE A 17 32.79 -10.83 32.56
C ILE A 17 31.40 -10.20 32.78
N LEU A 18 30.87 -10.30 34.01
CA LEU A 18 29.57 -9.74 34.36
C LEU A 18 29.58 -8.21 34.28
N PHE A 19 30.66 -7.56 34.76
CA PHE A 19 30.81 -6.12 34.70
C PHE A 19 30.93 -5.60 33.26
N ILE A 20 31.74 -6.24 32.42
CA ILE A 20 31.86 -5.89 30.99
C ILE A 20 30.53 -6.11 30.28
N GLY A 21 29.84 -7.23 30.54
CA GLY A 21 28.53 -7.51 29.96
C GLY A 21 27.47 -6.47 30.33
N LEU A 22 27.41 -6.10 31.61
CA LEU A 22 26.50 -5.07 32.10
C LEU A 22 26.83 -3.68 31.53
N PHE A 23 28.12 -3.35 31.46
CA PHE A 23 28.58 -2.07 30.90
C PHE A 23 28.28 -1.99 29.41
N ALA A 24 28.55 -3.05 28.63
CA ALA A 24 28.20 -3.12 27.22
C ALA A 24 26.68 -3.02 27.00
N ALA A 25 25.87 -3.71 27.83
CA ALA A 25 24.42 -3.61 27.77
C ALA A 25 23.91 -2.20 28.09
N LEU A 26 24.47 -1.54 29.10
CA LEU A 26 24.15 -0.15 29.45
C LEU A 26 24.56 0.82 28.34
N LEU A 27 25.76 0.64 27.76
CA LEU A 27 26.26 1.48 26.68
C LEU A 27 25.38 1.34 25.43
N TYR A 28 25.03 0.09 25.07
CA TYR A 28 24.10 -0.20 23.99
C TYR A 28 22.74 0.43 24.26
N HIS A 29 22.22 0.28 25.47
CA HIS A 29 20.92 0.82 25.86
C HIS A 29 20.90 2.36 25.87
N ILE A 30 22.00 3.02 26.23
CA ILE A 30 22.13 4.48 26.16
C ILE A 30 22.22 4.96 24.71
N ILE A 31 23.01 4.29 23.87
CA ILE A 31 23.14 4.62 22.44
C ILE A 31 21.81 4.40 21.71
N ALA A 32 21.16 3.26 21.94
CA ALA A 32 19.88 2.91 21.32
C ALA A 32 18.74 3.85 21.73
N LYS A 33 18.72 4.34 22.98
CA LYS A 33 17.71 5.31 23.44
C LYS A 33 17.99 6.76 23.01
N ARG A 34 19.16 7.07 22.44
CA ARG A 34 19.51 8.43 22.01
C ARG A 34 19.02 8.78 20.61
N ALA A 35 18.89 7.80 19.72
CA ALA A 35 18.44 8.02 18.36
C ALA A 35 16.91 8.01 18.31
N ILE A 36 16.29 9.18 18.10
CA ILE A 36 14.85 9.31 17.85
C ILE A 36 14.67 9.59 16.36
N GLU A 37 13.83 8.79 15.70
CA GLU A 37 13.42 9.04 14.32
C GLU A 37 12.47 10.25 14.30
N MET A 38 12.95 11.37 13.75
CA MET A 38 12.17 12.59 13.58
C MET A 38 11.52 12.61 12.20
N HIS A 39 10.22 12.92 12.17
CA HIS A 39 9.44 13.12 10.95
C HIS A 39 9.16 14.60 10.80
N ASN A 40 9.75 15.22 9.78
CA ASN A 40 9.51 16.62 9.44
C ASN A 40 8.68 16.71 8.16
N VAL A 41 7.79 17.69 8.07
CA VAL A 41 6.97 17.92 6.88
C VAL A 41 7.45 19.17 6.17
N ARG A 42 7.82 19.03 4.90
CA ARG A 42 8.34 20.12 4.07
C ARG A 42 7.44 20.33 2.86
N ALA A 43 7.13 21.59 2.54
CA ALA A 43 6.44 21.93 1.30
C ALA A 43 7.31 21.63 0.08
N THR A 44 6.73 21.08 -0.98
CA THR A 44 7.48 20.66 -2.17
C THR A 44 7.50 21.74 -3.25
N ASN A 45 8.51 21.66 -4.11
CA ASN A 45 8.55 22.35 -5.40
C ASN A 45 8.55 21.32 -6.54
N ALA A 46 8.43 21.78 -7.80
CA ALA A 46 8.41 20.86 -8.95
C ALA A 46 9.68 20.00 -9.11
N PRO A 47 10.90 20.56 -8.94
CA PRO A 47 12.14 19.78 -9.02
C PRO A 47 12.25 18.69 -7.95
N ASP A 48 11.84 18.99 -6.72
CA ASP A 48 11.90 18.04 -5.60
C ASP A 48 10.98 16.84 -5.89
N LEU A 49 9.79 17.07 -6.44
CA LEU A 49 8.84 16.03 -6.81
C LEU A 49 9.36 15.15 -7.96
N ALA A 50 9.99 15.76 -8.97
CA ALA A 50 10.55 15.05 -10.12
C ALA A 50 11.67 14.07 -9.72
N ALA A 51 12.30 14.26 -8.56
CA ALA A 51 13.31 13.35 -8.03
C ALA A 51 12.72 12.06 -7.41
N PHE A 52 11.40 12.01 -7.14
CA PHE A 52 10.72 10.81 -6.66
C PHE A 52 10.35 9.91 -7.83
N ILE A 53 11.28 9.02 -8.19
CA ILE A 53 11.11 8.02 -9.24
C ILE A 53 11.08 6.65 -8.58
N ASN A 54 9.96 5.93 -8.66
CA ASN A 54 9.78 4.62 -8.04
C ASN A 54 9.27 3.60 -9.06
N ASP A 55 9.65 2.34 -8.89
CA ASP A 55 8.95 1.23 -9.54
C ASP A 55 7.69 0.93 -8.71
N LEU A 56 6.51 0.98 -9.35
CA LEU A 56 5.22 0.79 -8.72
C LEU A 56 4.57 -0.49 -9.23
N GLU A 57 4.03 -1.31 -8.32
CA GLU A 57 3.26 -2.49 -8.66
C GLU A 57 1.98 -2.54 -7.84
N PHE A 58 0.84 -2.60 -8.53
CA PHE A 58 -0.51 -2.66 -7.96
C PHE A 58 -1.14 -3.99 -8.33
N ASN A 59 -1.50 -4.76 -7.33
CA ASN A 59 -2.17 -6.04 -7.50
C ASN A 59 -3.52 -5.96 -6.77
N ILE A 60 -4.62 -5.97 -7.54
CA ILE A 60 -5.98 -5.88 -7.00
C ILE A 60 -6.76 -7.12 -7.43
N THR A 61 -7.05 -7.99 -6.47
CA THR A 61 -7.81 -9.22 -6.64
C THR A 61 -9.26 -9.00 -6.26
N THR A 62 -10.16 -9.31 -7.18
CA THR A 62 -11.61 -9.32 -6.89
C THR A 62 -11.98 -10.69 -6.35
N ILE A 63 -12.36 -10.77 -5.07
CA ILE A 63 -12.66 -12.03 -4.39
C ILE A 63 -13.98 -12.58 -4.93
N SER A 64 -13.90 -13.60 -5.77
CA SER A 64 -15.04 -14.09 -6.55
C SER A 64 -14.74 -15.46 -7.20
N SER A 65 -15.77 -16.10 -7.72
CA SER A 65 -15.65 -17.25 -8.64
C SER A 65 -15.35 -16.84 -10.09
N MET A 66 -15.26 -15.53 -10.37
CA MET A 66 -15.04 -15.02 -11.72
C MET A 66 -13.64 -15.33 -12.24
N SER A 67 -13.44 -15.06 -13.53
CA SER A 67 -12.14 -15.11 -14.20
C SER A 67 -11.91 -13.86 -15.04
N CYS A 68 -10.67 -13.67 -15.51
CA CYS A 68 -10.29 -12.59 -16.41
C CYS A 68 -11.09 -12.55 -17.72
N LEU A 69 -11.81 -13.62 -18.08
CA LEU A 69 -12.74 -13.60 -19.21
C LEU A 69 -13.93 -12.64 -19.00
N HIS A 70 -14.26 -12.32 -17.75
CA HIS A 70 -15.31 -11.38 -17.38
C HIS A 70 -14.85 -9.92 -17.52
N LEU A 71 -13.53 -9.67 -17.62
CA LEU A 71 -12.96 -8.32 -17.60
C LEU A 71 -13.29 -7.53 -18.88
N ARG A 72 -13.77 -6.30 -18.73
CA ARG A 72 -13.99 -5.33 -19.81
C ARG A 72 -13.51 -3.95 -19.38
N GLY A 73 -13.25 -3.07 -20.35
CA GLY A 73 -12.98 -1.65 -20.10
C GLY A 73 -11.63 -1.32 -19.47
N LEU A 74 -10.77 -2.29 -19.15
CA LEU A 74 -9.41 -2.02 -18.66
C LEU A 74 -8.53 -1.56 -19.83
N GLY A 75 -8.13 -0.28 -19.82
CA GLY A 75 -7.29 0.26 -20.89
C GLY A 75 -7.18 1.78 -20.95
N THR A 76 -7.90 2.51 -20.10
CA THR A 76 -7.82 3.97 -20.02
C THR A 76 -7.46 4.43 -18.62
N VAL A 77 -6.69 5.51 -18.54
CA VAL A 77 -6.43 6.26 -17.31
C VAL A 77 -6.95 7.69 -17.48
N VAL A 78 -7.59 8.21 -16.45
CA VAL A 78 -7.96 9.62 -16.36
C VAL A 78 -7.03 10.29 -15.38
N THR A 79 -6.39 11.39 -15.78
CA THR A 79 -5.56 12.20 -14.89
C THR A 79 -6.18 13.57 -14.67
N GLY A 80 -6.04 14.15 -13.48
CA GLY A 80 -6.66 15.42 -13.10
C GLY A 80 -7.98 15.20 -12.37
N ASN A 81 -8.66 16.27 -11.96
CA ASN A 81 -9.92 16.15 -11.22
C ASN A 81 -11.12 16.06 -12.18
N PRO A 82 -11.89 14.95 -12.18
CA PRO A 82 -13.06 14.83 -13.02
C PRO A 82 -14.06 15.96 -12.73
N GLY A 83 -14.50 16.66 -13.78
CA GLY A 83 -15.43 17.80 -13.67
C GLY A 83 -14.77 19.18 -13.63
N LEU A 84 -13.44 19.25 -13.60
CA LEU A 84 -12.66 20.47 -13.85
C LEU A 84 -12.12 20.47 -15.30
N ILE A 85 -11.58 21.61 -15.77
CA ILE A 85 -11.15 21.78 -17.17
C ILE A 85 -9.84 21.02 -17.48
N ASP A 86 -9.10 20.60 -16.45
CA ASP A 86 -7.75 20.05 -16.54
C ASP A 86 -7.68 18.52 -16.66
N TYR A 87 -8.82 17.80 -16.61
CA TYR A 87 -8.83 16.35 -16.77
C TYR A 87 -8.43 15.88 -18.17
N ARG A 88 -7.68 14.79 -18.23
CA ARG A 88 -7.17 14.19 -19.48
C ARG A 88 -7.40 12.70 -19.49
N PHE A 89 -7.77 12.18 -20.67
CA PHE A 89 -7.82 10.75 -20.92
C PHE A 89 -6.56 10.32 -21.67
N ALA A 90 -5.97 9.23 -21.22
CA ALA A 90 -4.86 8.58 -21.93
C ALA A 90 -5.04 7.06 -21.92
N PRO A 91 -4.43 6.34 -22.87
CA PRO A 91 -4.33 4.89 -22.78
C PRO A 91 -3.60 4.49 -21.50
N LEU A 92 -4.11 3.49 -20.78
CA LEU A 92 -3.49 3.00 -19.54
C LEU A 92 -2.04 2.56 -19.75
N SER A 93 -1.70 2.08 -20.95
CA SER A 93 -0.34 1.72 -21.34
C SER A 93 0.67 2.87 -21.29
N THR A 94 0.24 4.14 -21.35
CA THR A 94 1.14 5.29 -21.15
C THR A 94 1.46 5.53 -19.67
N PHE A 95 0.66 4.97 -18.77
CA PHE A 95 0.83 5.09 -17.32
C PHE A 95 1.46 3.84 -16.72
N ALA A 96 0.97 2.64 -17.07
CA ALA A 96 1.47 1.37 -16.57
C ALA A 96 1.20 0.24 -17.55
N ASN A 97 2.08 -0.76 -17.55
CA ASN A 97 1.76 -2.06 -18.15
C ASN A 97 0.70 -2.74 -17.29
N TYR A 98 -0.32 -3.30 -17.92
CA TYR A 98 -1.41 -3.94 -17.21
C TYR A 98 -1.66 -5.36 -17.72
N SER A 99 -2.10 -6.24 -16.82
CA SER A 99 -2.51 -7.59 -17.14
C SER A 99 -3.60 -8.05 -16.18
N CYS A 100 -4.28 -9.13 -16.55
CA CYS A 100 -5.21 -9.83 -15.67
C CYS A 100 -4.75 -11.28 -15.53
N ILE A 101 -4.66 -11.76 -14.30
CA ILE A 101 -4.27 -13.13 -13.97
C ILE A 101 -5.35 -13.77 -13.10
N ASN A 102 -5.72 -15.00 -13.42
CA ASN A 102 -6.63 -15.78 -12.58
C ASN A 102 -5.87 -16.35 -11.37
N THR A 103 -6.40 -16.13 -10.17
CA THR A 103 -5.88 -16.72 -8.93
C THR A 103 -6.96 -17.59 -8.28
N THR A 104 -6.58 -18.32 -7.23
CA THR A 104 -7.53 -19.15 -6.47
C THR A 104 -8.64 -18.36 -5.78
N LYS A 105 -8.46 -17.05 -5.57
CA LYS A 105 -9.45 -16.16 -4.96
C LYS A 105 -10.31 -15.41 -5.98
N GLY A 106 -9.96 -15.45 -7.26
CA GLY A 106 -10.61 -14.70 -8.33
C GLY A 106 -9.61 -13.98 -9.25
N PRO A 107 -10.09 -13.11 -10.16
CA PRO A 107 -9.24 -12.39 -11.10
C PRO A 107 -8.47 -11.27 -10.41
N THR A 108 -7.18 -11.18 -10.71
CA THR A 108 -6.27 -10.14 -10.22
C THR A 108 -5.86 -9.23 -11.35
N ILE A 109 -6.15 -7.93 -11.20
CA ILE A 109 -5.63 -6.88 -12.06
C ILE A 109 -4.25 -6.51 -11.55
N MET A 110 -3.25 -6.63 -12.41
CA MET A 110 -1.88 -6.23 -12.14
C MET A 110 -1.55 -5.00 -12.95
N LEU A 111 -1.09 -3.93 -12.29
CA LEU A 111 -0.58 -2.72 -12.94
C LEU A 111 0.87 -2.53 -12.51
N LYS A 112 1.78 -2.46 -13.48
CA LYS A 112 3.20 -2.30 -13.24
C LYS A 112 3.74 -1.13 -14.02
N CYS A 113 4.32 -0.18 -13.31
CA CYS A 113 5.01 0.93 -13.90
C CYS A 113 6.47 0.93 -13.41
N SER A 114 7.41 1.09 -14.33
CA SER A 114 8.84 1.14 -14.02
C SER A 114 9.33 2.56 -14.17
N ARG A 115 10.11 3.03 -13.20
CA ARG A 115 10.63 4.40 -13.12
C ARG A 115 9.53 5.46 -13.26
N CYS A 116 8.45 5.29 -12.51
CA CYS A 116 7.31 6.19 -12.51
C CYS A 116 7.68 7.49 -11.80
N PRO A 117 7.56 8.66 -12.45
CA PRO A 117 7.66 9.92 -11.74
C PRO A 117 6.40 10.13 -10.89
N LEU A 118 6.56 10.77 -9.73
CA LEU A 118 5.44 11.21 -8.92
C LEU A 118 4.69 12.34 -9.64
N SER A 119 3.43 12.10 -9.99
CA SER A 119 2.55 13.08 -10.63
C SER A 119 2.00 14.09 -9.62
N ARG A 120 1.62 15.29 -10.09
CA ARG A 120 0.81 16.23 -9.32
C ARG A 120 -0.68 15.93 -9.42
N ASP A 121 -1.10 15.42 -10.56
CA ASP A 121 -2.49 15.17 -10.89
C ASP A 121 -2.90 13.78 -10.43
N ASN A 122 -4.08 13.69 -9.82
CA ASN A 122 -4.66 12.42 -9.42
C ASN A 122 -4.90 11.50 -10.62
N ALA A 123 -4.90 10.19 -10.40
CA ALA A 123 -5.16 9.21 -11.46
C ALA A 123 -6.37 8.32 -11.11
N TYR A 124 -7.20 8.05 -12.11
CA TYR A 124 -8.37 7.17 -12.03
C TYR A 124 -8.22 6.08 -13.09
N ILE A 125 -8.29 4.83 -12.66
CA ILE A 125 -8.20 3.66 -13.52
C ILE A 125 -9.41 2.80 -13.23
N SER A 126 -10.28 2.63 -14.22
CA SER A 126 -11.54 1.90 -14.06
C SER A 126 -11.56 0.66 -14.93
N TRP A 127 -12.23 -0.37 -14.44
CA TRP A 127 -12.54 -1.59 -15.18
C TRP A 127 -13.85 -2.17 -14.67
N GLN A 128 -14.40 -3.09 -15.45
CA GLN A 128 -15.61 -3.79 -15.06
C GLN A 128 -15.48 -5.30 -15.29
N PHE A 129 -16.11 -6.09 -14.42
CA PHE A 129 -16.40 -7.48 -14.69
C PHE A 129 -17.86 -7.61 -15.11
N VAL A 130 -18.15 -8.35 -16.16
CA VAL A 130 -19.51 -8.52 -16.70
C VAL A 130 -19.95 -9.98 -16.65
N ASP A 131 -21.26 -10.21 -16.59
CA ASP A 131 -21.84 -11.55 -16.66
C ASP A 131 -21.39 -12.28 -17.94
N LEU A 132 -21.09 -13.57 -17.78
CA LEU A 132 -20.93 -14.52 -18.87
C LEU A 132 -22.05 -15.57 -18.80
N PRO A 133 -22.34 -16.29 -19.89
CA PRO A 133 -23.32 -17.37 -19.86
C PRO A 133 -23.01 -18.37 -18.75
N ASN A 134 -23.98 -18.59 -17.84
CA ASN A 134 -23.87 -19.45 -16.66
C ASN A 134 -22.78 -19.06 -15.65
N SER A 135 -22.25 -17.84 -15.73
CA SER A 135 -21.22 -17.33 -14.81
C SER A 135 -21.50 -15.85 -14.50
N PRO A 136 -22.31 -15.56 -13.48
CA PRO A 136 -22.63 -14.18 -13.09
C PRO A 136 -21.43 -13.49 -12.45
N ALA A 137 -21.29 -12.19 -12.73
CA ALA A 137 -20.34 -11.30 -12.09
C ALA A 137 -20.83 -10.91 -10.69
N ALA A 138 -20.18 -11.48 -9.68
CA ALA A 138 -20.44 -11.18 -8.27
C ALA A 138 -19.14 -11.26 -7.48
N ALA A 139 -18.97 -10.37 -6.50
CA ALA A 139 -17.76 -10.30 -5.70
C ALA A 139 -18.08 -10.19 -4.21
N ALA A 140 -17.32 -10.89 -3.39
CA ALA A 140 -17.41 -10.84 -1.93
C ALA A 140 -16.46 -9.78 -1.32
N GLY A 141 -15.69 -9.09 -2.15
CA GLY A 141 -14.75 -8.05 -1.72
C GLY A 141 -13.52 -7.93 -2.63
N PHE A 142 -12.57 -7.13 -2.18
CA PHE A 142 -11.35 -6.80 -2.91
C PHE A 142 -10.14 -7.01 -2.01
N GLN A 143 -9.16 -7.77 -2.48
CA GLN A 143 -7.85 -7.86 -1.85
C GLN A 143 -6.87 -7.01 -2.64
N PHE A 144 -6.08 -6.16 -1.97
CA PHE A 144 -5.10 -5.32 -2.63
C PHE A 144 -3.71 -5.54 -2.05
N ASN A 145 -2.70 -5.36 -2.90
CA ASN A 145 -1.29 -5.35 -2.54
C ASN A 145 -0.59 -4.35 -3.46
N LEU A 146 -0.12 -3.25 -2.88
CA LEU A 146 0.54 -2.16 -3.58
C LEU A 146 1.96 -2.02 -3.06
N THR A 147 2.92 -2.04 -3.97
CA THR A 147 4.33 -1.85 -3.65
C THR A 147 4.93 -0.68 -4.40
N ALA A 148 5.86 -0.01 -3.75
CA ALA A 148 6.68 1.04 -4.32
C ALA A 148 8.13 0.80 -3.90
N THR A 149 9.04 0.82 -4.86
CA THR A 149 10.46 0.51 -4.64
C THR A 149 11.35 1.51 -5.35
N ASP A 150 12.52 1.78 -4.78
CA ASP A 150 13.53 2.58 -5.47
C ASP A 150 14.17 1.75 -6.60
N PRO A 151 14.22 2.26 -7.85
CA PRO A 151 14.73 1.49 -8.99
C PRO A 151 16.23 1.15 -8.86
N LYS A 152 17.00 1.93 -8.10
CA LYS A 152 18.44 1.73 -7.90
C LYS A 152 18.71 0.85 -6.68
N ASN A 153 17.87 0.92 -5.66
CA ASN A 153 18.01 0.21 -4.40
C ASN A 153 16.72 -0.53 -4.02
N LYS A 154 16.59 -1.75 -4.56
CA LYS A 154 15.45 -2.65 -4.31
C LYS A 154 15.42 -3.24 -2.89
N LYS A 155 16.39 -2.90 -2.02
CA LYS A 155 16.42 -3.36 -0.63
C LYS A 155 15.27 -2.78 0.18
N HIS A 156 14.85 -1.56 -0.13
CA HIS A 156 13.79 -0.86 0.58
C HIS A 156 12.51 -0.85 -0.25
N VAL A 157 11.43 -1.35 0.35
CA VAL A 157 10.12 -1.49 -0.27
C VAL A 157 9.09 -0.85 0.63
N SER A 158 8.26 0.03 0.07
CA SER A 158 7.03 0.46 0.72
C SER A 158 5.91 -0.45 0.25
N LEU A 159 5.16 -1.01 1.18
CA LEU A 159 4.10 -1.97 0.91
C LEU A 159 2.85 -1.58 1.70
N VAL A 160 1.71 -1.58 1.03
CA VAL A 160 0.41 -1.59 1.69
C VAL A 160 -0.43 -2.72 1.10
N SER A 161 -1.00 -3.53 1.97
CA SER A 161 -1.85 -4.65 1.57
C SER A 161 -3.00 -4.81 2.53
N GLY A 162 -4.14 -5.29 2.04
CA GLY A 162 -5.32 -5.46 2.86
C GLY A 162 -6.44 -6.15 2.09
N THR A 163 -7.55 -6.38 2.78
CA THR A 163 -8.77 -6.91 2.19
C THR A 163 -9.95 -6.02 2.58
N LEU A 164 -10.79 -5.69 1.61
CA LEU A 164 -11.96 -4.84 1.70
C LEU A 164 -13.18 -5.74 1.47
N ARG A 165 -13.95 -6.01 2.53
CA ARG A 165 -15.11 -6.91 2.46
C ARG A 165 -16.43 -6.18 2.70
N ASN A 166 -16.42 -5.17 3.55
CA ASN A 166 -17.55 -4.28 3.80
C ASN A 166 -17.14 -2.84 3.47
N GLY A 167 -18.12 -1.98 3.20
CA GLY A 167 -17.94 -0.55 3.47
C GLY A 167 -17.50 -0.33 4.91
N SER A 168 -17.04 0.86 5.24
CA SER A 168 -16.44 1.25 6.54
C SER A 168 -17.23 0.97 7.83
N ASN A 169 -18.32 0.20 7.80
CA ASN A 169 -19.11 -0.20 8.95
C ASN A 169 -18.61 -1.53 9.52
N PHE A 170 -18.36 -1.55 10.82
CA PHE A 170 -17.96 -2.69 11.66
C PHE A 170 -19.01 -3.82 11.76
N ASP A 171 -19.99 -3.86 10.85
CA ASP A 171 -20.99 -4.92 10.80
C ASP A 171 -20.38 -6.07 9.98
N ASP A 172 -20.10 -7.22 10.60
CA ASP A 172 -19.48 -8.39 9.94
C ASP A 172 -20.44 -9.13 8.97
N LYS A 173 -21.48 -8.43 8.50
CA LYS A 173 -22.46 -9.00 7.59
C LYS A 173 -21.82 -9.28 6.22
N PRO A 174 -22.06 -10.47 5.65
CA PRO A 174 -21.59 -10.78 4.31
C PRO A 174 -22.33 -9.89 3.31
N VAL A 175 -21.58 -9.21 2.44
CA VAL A 175 -22.12 -8.41 1.34
C VAL A 175 -21.59 -8.94 0.01
N THR A 176 -22.43 -8.85 -1.02
CA THR A 176 -22.09 -9.21 -2.39
C THR A 176 -22.15 -7.97 -3.25
N PHE A 177 -21.01 -7.57 -3.82
CA PHE A 177 -20.90 -6.45 -4.74
C PHE A 177 -21.36 -6.88 -6.14
N ARG A 178 -22.37 -6.18 -6.67
CA ARG A 178 -22.97 -6.39 -7.99
C ARG A 178 -23.86 -5.18 -8.31
N GLY A 179 -23.79 -4.68 -9.54
CA GLY A 179 -24.61 -3.56 -10.03
C GLY A 179 -23.80 -2.39 -10.61
N LEU A 180 -24.53 -1.35 -11.03
CA LEU A 180 -24.00 -0.24 -11.81
C LEU A 180 -23.08 0.72 -11.04
N THR A 181 -23.32 0.90 -9.74
CA THR A 181 -22.56 1.88 -8.94
C THR A 181 -21.15 1.35 -8.68
N PRO A 182 -20.09 2.12 -9.01
CA PRO A 182 -18.72 1.64 -8.93
C PRO A 182 -18.21 1.50 -7.51
N ASN A 183 -17.38 0.49 -7.29
CA ASN A 183 -16.56 0.32 -6.10
C ASN A 183 -15.29 1.17 -6.26
N ILE A 184 -15.03 2.12 -5.37
CA ILE A 184 -13.88 3.03 -5.48
C ILE A 184 -12.86 2.72 -4.40
N LEU A 185 -11.66 2.29 -4.81
CA LEU A 185 -10.52 2.05 -3.92
C LEU A 185 -9.61 3.27 -3.98
N LYS A 186 -9.55 4.06 -2.91
CA LYS A 186 -8.79 5.31 -2.84
C LYS A 186 -7.49 5.11 -2.08
N PHE A 187 -6.38 5.39 -2.74
CA PHE A 187 -5.03 5.35 -2.17
C PHE A 187 -4.38 6.73 -2.21
N ASN A 188 -3.69 7.08 -1.13
CA ASN A 188 -2.85 8.27 -1.04
C ASN A 188 -1.39 7.88 -1.19
N PHE A 189 -0.67 8.62 -2.02
CA PHE A 189 0.75 8.40 -2.30
C PHE A 189 1.56 9.52 -1.63
N PHE A 190 2.35 9.15 -0.63
CA PHE A 190 3.14 10.08 0.18
C PHE A 190 4.62 10.00 -0.22
N PRO A 191 5.24 11.09 -0.69
CA PRO A 191 6.69 11.11 -0.90
C PRO A 191 7.41 11.18 0.44
N ARG A 192 8.31 10.22 0.69
CA ARG A 192 9.15 10.13 1.89
C ARG A 192 10.63 10.18 1.53
N LEU A 193 11.35 11.12 2.15
CA LEU A 193 12.79 11.29 2.01
C LEU A 193 13.49 10.80 3.28
N TYR A 194 14.21 9.69 3.16
CA TYR A 194 14.96 9.07 4.27
C TYR A 194 16.41 9.53 4.23
N HIS A 195 16.74 10.55 5.02
CA HIS A 195 18.11 11.04 5.12
C HIS A 195 19.02 10.07 5.86
N ASN A 196 18.47 9.32 6.83
CA ASN A 196 19.18 8.24 7.53
C ASN A 196 19.50 7.05 6.61
N LEU A 197 18.92 6.98 5.41
CA LEU A 197 19.14 5.93 4.41
C LEU A 197 19.73 6.50 3.10
N ASN A 198 20.77 7.34 3.21
CA ASN A 198 21.47 7.94 2.06
C ASN A 198 20.53 8.70 1.10
N ASP A 199 19.68 9.55 1.66
CA ASP A 199 18.70 10.36 0.92
C ASP A 199 17.77 9.55 0.00
N LEU A 200 17.41 8.34 0.43
CA LEU A 200 16.47 7.45 -0.24
C LEU A 200 15.10 8.12 -0.40
N LYS A 201 14.58 8.13 -1.62
CA LYS A 201 13.29 8.72 -1.98
C LYS A 201 12.31 7.63 -2.32
N LEU A 202 11.37 7.39 -1.41
CA LEU A 202 10.40 6.32 -1.54
C LEU A 202 9.00 6.90 -1.52
N ILE A 203 8.14 6.40 -2.41
CA ILE A 203 6.72 6.70 -2.35
C ILE A 203 6.08 5.70 -1.39
N GLN A 204 5.35 6.18 -0.40
CA GLN A 204 4.57 5.32 0.47
C GLN A 204 3.09 5.33 0.06
N PRO A 205 2.58 4.21 -0.49
CA PRO A 205 1.16 4.05 -0.71
C PRO A 205 0.44 3.81 0.64
N LEU A 206 -0.71 4.44 0.83
CA LEU A 206 -1.59 4.18 1.96
C LEU A 206 -3.03 4.08 1.46
N LEU A 207 -3.76 3.07 1.92
CA LEU A 207 -5.21 3.04 1.74
C LEU A 207 -5.80 4.23 2.50
N HIS A 208 -6.55 5.08 1.80
CA HIS A 208 -7.24 6.19 2.41
C HIS A 208 -8.69 5.84 2.71
N GLU A 209 -9.39 5.29 1.73
CA GLU A 209 -10.82 4.98 1.85
C GLU A 209 -11.25 3.93 0.83
N PHE A 210 -12.28 3.17 1.16
CA PHE A 210 -13.02 2.32 0.23
C PHE A 210 -14.48 2.76 0.21
N LEU A 211 -14.94 3.20 -0.96
CA LEU A 211 -16.34 3.54 -1.18
C LEU A 211 -17.03 2.34 -1.85
N PRO A 212 -17.84 1.56 -1.11
CA PRO A 212 -18.55 0.44 -1.69
C PRO A 212 -19.57 0.94 -2.73
N GLY A 213 -19.67 0.21 -3.84
CA GLY A 213 -20.65 0.46 -4.88
C GLY A 213 -21.98 -0.22 -4.60
N SER A 214 -22.66 -0.68 -5.66
CA SER A 214 -23.88 -1.47 -5.53
C SER A 214 -23.56 -2.80 -4.84
N SER A 215 -24.29 -3.10 -3.76
CA SER A 215 -24.08 -4.29 -2.95
C SER A 215 -25.39 -4.80 -2.36
N PHE A 216 -25.46 -6.11 -2.16
CA PHE A 216 -26.59 -6.81 -1.55
C PHE A 216 -26.13 -7.60 -0.32
N ASP A 217 -26.84 -7.44 0.78
CA ASP A 217 -26.72 -8.22 2.02
C ASP A 217 -27.86 -9.25 2.16
N GLU A 218 -29.02 -8.97 1.59
CA GLU A 218 -30.18 -9.87 1.53
C GLU A 218 -30.16 -10.82 0.32
N ILE A 219 -30.43 -12.11 0.57
CA ILE A 219 -30.44 -13.16 -0.46
C ILE A 219 -31.53 -12.90 -1.52
N SER A 220 -32.72 -12.45 -1.11
CA SER A 220 -33.84 -12.16 -2.02
C SER A 220 -33.50 -11.05 -3.03
N GLN A 221 -32.83 -9.99 -2.56
CA GLN A 221 -32.41 -8.88 -3.41
C GLN A 221 -31.30 -9.32 -4.37
N LEU A 222 -30.35 -10.12 -3.89
CA LEU A 222 -29.31 -10.70 -4.74
C LEU A 222 -29.89 -11.61 -5.83
N GLN A 223 -30.89 -12.44 -5.51
CA GLN A 223 -31.57 -13.30 -6.48
C GLN A 223 -32.27 -12.46 -7.58
N ALA A 224 -33.00 -11.41 -7.20
CA ALA A 224 -33.60 -10.50 -8.16
C ALA A 224 -32.56 -9.81 -9.07
N SER A 225 -31.40 -9.44 -8.50
CA SER A 225 -30.28 -8.85 -9.26
C SER A 225 -29.61 -9.84 -10.23
N LEU A 226 -29.62 -11.15 -9.94
CA LEU A 226 -29.11 -12.17 -10.85
C LEU A 226 -30.03 -12.38 -12.06
N GLU A 227 -31.32 -12.10 -11.92
CA GLU A 227 -32.30 -12.14 -13.01
C GLU A 227 -32.34 -10.83 -13.83
N SER A 228 -31.81 -9.75 -13.27
CA SER A 228 -31.74 -8.41 -13.90
C SER A 228 -30.51 -8.29 -14.82
N PRO A 229 -30.70 -8.06 -16.13
CA PRO A 229 -29.58 -7.86 -17.04
C PRO A 229 -28.80 -6.56 -16.79
N ASN A 230 -29.41 -5.57 -16.12
CA ASN A 230 -28.79 -4.27 -15.86
C ASN A 230 -27.78 -4.34 -14.71
N ASP A 231 -27.91 -5.32 -13.81
CA ASP A 231 -27.04 -5.47 -12.65
C ASP A 231 -25.91 -6.48 -12.87
N GLY A 232 -25.81 -7.05 -14.07
CA GLY A 232 -24.83 -8.05 -14.49
C GLY A 232 -23.40 -7.54 -14.64
N LEU A 233 -22.97 -6.61 -13.78
CA LEU A 233 -21.62 -6.09 -13.79
C LEU A 233 -21.12 -5.70 -12.40
N ILE A 234 -19.80 -5.59 -12.29
CA ILE A 234 -19.11 -5.01 -11.15
C ILE A 234 -18.17 -3.95 -11.70
N ASN A 235 -18.52 -2.68 -11.48
CA ASN A 235 -17.66 -1.58 -11.84
C ASN A 235 -16.68 -1.29 -10.69
N THR A 236 -15.40 -1.13 -11.00
CA THR A 236 -14.35 -0.88 -10.01
C THR A 236 -13.43 0.23 -10.52
N THR A 237 -13.11 1.17 -9.64
CA THR A 237 -12.20 2.28 -9.93
C THR A 237 -11.10 2.35 -8.87
N LEU A 238 -9.86 2.26 -9.33
CA LEU A 238 -8.68 2.60 -8.54
C LEU A 238 -8.46 4.12 -8.65
N TYR A 239 -8.51 4.80 -7.51
CA TYR A 239 -8.24 6.21 -7.39
C TYR A 239 -6.92 6.43 -6.65
N ILE A 240 -5.96 7.07 -7.32
CA ILE A 240 -4.64 7.37 -6.78
C ILE A 240 -4.55 8.88 -6.60
N ASN A 241 -4.48 9.29 -5.34
CA ASN A 241 -4.28 10.67 -4.94
C ASN A 241 -2.81 10.90 -4.60
N PHE A 242 -2.14 11.73 -5.38
CA PHE A 242 -0.74 12.04 -5.16
C PHE A 242 -0.63 13.24 -4.22
N LEU A 243 -0.23 13.02 -2.97
CA LEU A 243 -0.05 14.07 -1.98
C LEU A 243 1.28 14.80 -2.19
N SER A 244 1.39 15.40 -3.36
CA SER A 244 2.59 16.04 -3.89
C SER A 244 2.89 17.40 -3.27
N SER A 245 1.98 17.98 -2.48
CA SER A 245 2.19 19.29 -1.83
C SER A 245 3.21 19.25 -0.68
N TYR A 246 3.46 18.07 -0.11
CA TYR A 246 4.39 17.90 1.01
C TYR A 246 5.29 16.67 0.84
N ILE A 247 6.53 16.76 1.30
CA ILE A 247 7.46 15.64 1.48
C ILE A 247 7.65 15.42 2.97
N VAL A 248 7.59 14.16 3.40
CA VAL A 248 7.96 13.77 4.77
C VAL A 248 9.44 13.43 4.80
N GLU A 249 10.23 14.24 5.49
CA GLU A 249 11.66 14.00 5.72
C GLU A 249 11.83 13.18 7.01
N ILE A 250 12.60 12.11 6.92
CA ILE A 250 12.89 11.20 8.03
C ILE A 250 14.39 11.28 8.32
N LYS A 251 14.72 11.68 9.55
CA LYS A 251 16.10 11.89 10.05
C LYS A 251 16.22 11.27 11.43
N ASP A 252 17.37 10.67 11.72
CA ASP A 252 17.70 10.28 13.09
C ASP A 252 18.25 11.51 13.82
N GLN A 253 17.58 11.96 14.88
CA GLN A 253 18.11 13.01 15.75
C GLN A 253 18.57 12.40 17.07
N ASN A 254 19.82 12.70 17.44
CA ASN A 254 20.33 12.37 18.76
C ASN A 254 19.87 13.45 19.75
N VAL A 255 18.96 13.11 20.66
CA VAL A 255 18.60 14.01 21.76
C VAL A 255 19.70 13.91 22.83
N MET A 256 20.71 14.77 22.73
CA MET A 256 21.50 15.13 23.92
C MET A 256 20.65 16.10 24.73
N GLY A 257 20.10 15.64 25.86
CA GLY A 257 19.66 16.58 26.89
C GLY A 257 20.87 17.37 27.41
N PRO A 258 20.71 18.64 27.80
CA PRO A 258 21.78 19.37 28.48
C PRO A 258 22.08 18.60 29.77
N GLY A 259 23.29 18.06 29.86
CA GLY A 259 23.78 17.52 31.12
C GLY A 259 24.03 18.69 32.06
N GLU A 260 23.19 18.81 33.09
CA GLU A 260 23.62 19.30 34.40
C GLU A 260 24.14 18.13 35.22
#